data_AF-A0A7K2C404-F1
#
_entry.id   AF-A0A7K2C404-F1
#
_cell.length_a   1.000
_cell.length_b   1.000
_cell.length_c   1.000
_cell.angle_alpha   90.00
_cell.angle_beta   90.00
_cell.angle_gamma   90.00
#
_symmetry.space_group_name_H-M   'P 1'
#
loop_
_entity.id
_entity.type
_entity.pdbx_description
1 polymer ?
#
loop_
_entity_poly.entity_id
_entity_poly.type
_entity_poly.pdbx_seq_one_letter_code
_entity_poly.pdbx_strand_id
1 'polypeptide(L)'
;MGVIINCKHSRLFLLLWAVLALGCKDNTVAVQEPEPSNEYTPLRSVAPFPVGVALQSNRLSSGPHSQVVRTVFNSVTAEYEMKMRHMTDPSGNYVWDPTDALVDFAKEYDMQVHGHTLVWHQSTPSWLENFSGTDAEFEDAVKDYITNVVGRYKDDVVSWDVINEAFEDGSGALRNSVFHRRMGPDYIARLFQYARNADPDVLLFYNDYGTIWDAAKRDAMFAMIDDLQTRGIPIDGVGLQMHITYNTPSLNNIVAVMDAIVQRSLLIH
;
A
#
# COMPACT_ATOMS: atom_id res chain seq x y z
N MET A 1 34.06 15.47 52.41
CA MET A 1 34.98 14.32 52.57
C MET A 1 36.05 14.45 51.50
N GLY A 2 37.28 14.82 51.86
CA GLY A 2 38.37 15.00 50.91
C GLY A 2 39.08 13.70 50.58
N VAL A 3 39.77 13.68 49.44
CA VAL A 3 41.07 13.01 49.31
C VAL A 3 41.98 13.95 48.53
N ILE A 4 43.09 14.27 49.19
CA ILE A 4 44.24 15.01 48.71
C ILE A 4 45.21 13.99 48.10
N ILE A 5 45.77 14.26 46.92
CA ILE A 5 47.12 13.79 46.58
C ILE A 5 47.90 14.99 46.05
N ASN A 6 49.05 15.24 46.69
CA ASN A 6 49.89 16.40 46.53
C ASN A 6 51.26 16.00 45.98
N CYS A 7 51.78 16.85 45.09
CA CYS A 7 53.20 17.23 44.91
C CYS A 7 54.23 16.24 44.32
N LYS A 8 54.90 16.62 43.22
CA LYS A 8 56.18 17.38 43.26
C LYS A 8 56.78 17.67 41.87
N HIS A 9 57.20 18.93 41.71
CA HIS A 9 58.38 19.44 40.96
C HIS A 9 58.29 19.42 39.41
N SER A 10 58.79 20.39 38.64
CA SER A 10 59.49 21.66 38.89
C SER A 10 59.73 22.29 37.51
N ARG A 11 59.50 23.61 37.40
CA ARG A 11 60.15 24.58 36.49
C ARG A 11 60.27 24.22 34.99
N LEU A 12 59.54 24.92 34.12
CA LEU A 12 60.12 26.05 33.37
C LEU A 12 59.02 26.86 32.68
N PHE A 13 59.14 28.17 32.81
CA PHE A 13 58.30 29.19 32.19
C PHE A 13 58.67 29.39 30.71
N LEU A 14 57.68 29.86 29.94
CA LEU A 14 57.73 30.72 28.74
C LEU A 14 57.38 30.11 27.38
N LEU A 15 56.38 30.78 26.77
CA LEU A 15 56.09 30.95 25.33
C LEU A 15 55.51 29.69 24.66
N LEU A 16 54.32 29.66 24.07
CA LEU A 16 53.70 30.65 23.18
C LEU A 16 52.18 30.32 23.06
N TRP A 17 51.32 31.33 22.97
CA TRP A 17 49.94 31.18 22.52
C TRP A 17 49.92 30.71 21.05
N ALA A 18 49.41 29.51 20.77
CA ALA A 18 48.94 29.13 19.44
C ALA A 18 48.01 27.90 19.51
N VAL A 19 46.73 28.14 19.21
CA VAL A 19 45.79 27.24 18.53
C VAL A 19 45.56 25.85 19.13
N LEU A 20 44.46 25.71 19.88
CA LEU A 20 43.73 24.44 20.00
C LEU A 20 42.23 24.73 20.10
N ALA A 21 41.65 25.13 18.97
CA ALA A 21 40.25 24.85 18.66
C ALA A 21 40.21 23.64 17.71
N LEU A 22 40.57 22.46 18.23
CA LEU A 22 40.12 21.18 17.65
C LEU A 22 38.76 20.94 18.34
N GLY A 23 37.63 21.28 17.74
CA GLY A 23 37.19 20.65 16.51
C GLY A 23 36.68 19.24 16.85
N CYS A 24 35.62 19.15 17.67
CA CYS A 24 34.79 17.95 17.69
C CYS A 24 34.16 17.83 16.30
N LYS A 25 34.85 17.13 15.39
CA LYS A 25 34.20 16.62 14.19
C LYS A 25 33.27 15.52 14.67
N ASP A 26 31.97 15.75 14.55
CA ASP A 26 31.00 14.68 14.46
C ASP A 26 31.48 13.76 13.33
N ASN A 27 32.11 12.65 13.69
CA ASN A 27 32.39 11.57 12.75
C ASN A 27 31.08 10.80 12.52
N THR A 28 30.10 11.47 11.93
CA THR A 28 29.08 10.79 11.15
C THR A 28 29.78 10.32 9.89
N VAL A 29 30.27 9.09 9.91
CA VAL A 29 30.62 8.39 8.67
C VAL A 29 29.32 8.31 7.89
N ALA A 30 29.19 9.15 6.87
CA ALA A 30 28.16 8.95 5.85
C ALA A 30 28.41 7.56 5.29
N VAL A 31 27.55 6.60 5.61
CA VAL A 31 27.52 5.32 4.92
C VAL A 31 27.12 5.69 3.50
N GLN A 32 28.11 5.74 2.61
CA GLN A 32 27.84 5.87 1.19
C GLN A 32 27.11 4.59 0.81
N GLU A 33 25.80 4.69 0.59
CA GLU A 33 25.03 3.57 0.05
C GLU A 33 25.71 3.14 -1.26
N PRO A 34 25.96 1.83 -1.44
CA PRO A 34 26.59 1.37 -2.67
C PRO A 34 25.69 1.78 -3.84
N GLU A 35 26.27 2.53 -4.78
CA GLU A 35 25.61 2.83 -6.05
C GLU A 35 25.25 1.50 -6.74
N PRO A 36 23.97 1.28 -7.10
CA PRO A 36 23.57 0.03 -7.73
C PRO A 36 24.35 -0.15 -9.04
N SER A 37 24.99 -1.33 -9.23
CA SER A 37 25.70 -1.63 -10.46
C SER A 37 24.71 -1.68 -11.63
N ASN A 38 25.04 -1.07 -12.77
CA ASN A 38 24.19 -1.11 -13.96
C ASN A 38 24.29 -2.44 -14.75
N GLU A 39 24.86 -3.49 -14.15
CA GLU A 39 25.14 -4.78 -14.81
C GLU A 39 24.12 -5.87 -14.43
N TYR A 40 22.83 -5.53 -14.38
CA TYR A 40 21.77 -6.53 -14.23
C TYR A 40 20.67 -6.34 -15.27
N THR A 41 20.11 -7.45 -15.72
CA THR A 41 18.89 -7.46 -16.52
C THR A 41 17.72 -7.04 -15.61
N PRO A 42 17.00 -5.94 -15.92
CA PRO A 42 15.86 -5.51 -15.12
C PRO A 42 14.79 -6.58 -14.99
N LEU A 43 14.22 -6.73 -13.80
CA LEU A 43 13.21 -7.76 -13.52
C LEU A 43 11.98 -7.62 -14.44
N ARG A 44 11.55 -6.37 -14.70
CA ARG A 44 10.50 -6.05 -15.69
C ARG A 44 10.75 -6.56 -17.11
N SER A 45 12.01 -6.78 -17.51
CA SER A 45 12.36 -7.18 -18.89
C SER A 45 12.33 -8.68 -19.13
N VAL A 46 12.16 -9.48 -18.07
CA VAL A 46 12.15 -10.96 -18.14
C VAL A 46 10.82 -11.56 -17.71
N ALA A 47 9.89 -10.77 -17.15
CA ALA A 47 8.57 -11.21 -16.74
C ALA A 47 7.53 -10.96 -17.84
N PRO A 48 6.59 -11.89 -18.09
CA PRO A 48 5.49 -11.71 -19.03
C PRO A 48 4.30 -10.92 -18.45
N PHE A 49 4.43 -10.41 -17.22
CA PHE A 49 3.42 -9.65 -16.48
C PHE A 49 4.10 -8.48 -15.75
N PRO A 50 3.33 -7.46 -15.28
CA PRO A 50 3.90 -6.31 -14.59
C PRO A 50 4.67 -6.73 -13.33
N VAL A 51 5.85 -6.15 -13.13
CA VAL A 51 6.65 -6.33 -11.92
C VAL A 51 6.57 -5.04 -11.12
N GLY A 52 5.89 -5.13 -9.99
CA GLY A 52 5.51 -3.99 -9.17
C GLY A 52 6.34 -3.77 -7.92
N VAL A 53 6.27 -2.56 -7.38
CA VAL A 53 6.80 -2.19 -6.06
C VAL A 53 5.88 -1.18 -5.36
N ALA A 54 5.71 -1.33 -4.05
CA ALA A 54 5.00 -0.34 -3.23
C ALA A 54 5.91 0.86 -2.90
N LEU A 55 5.38 2.08 -3.02
CA LEU A 55 6.15 3.32 -2.86
C LEU A 55 5.41 4.36 -2.04
N GLN A 56 6.18 5.29 -1.46
CA GLN A 56 5.65 6.48 -0.82
C GLN A 56 6.08 7.71 -1.62
N SER A 57 5.17 8.68 -1.73
CA SER A 57 5.36 9.95 -2.43
C SER A 57 6.57 10.74 -1.93
N ASN A 58 6.86 10.66 -0.63
CA ASN A 58 8.01 11.33 0.00
C ASN A 58 9.37 10.66 -0.33
N ARG A 59 9.41 9.54 -1.06
CA ARG A 59 10.64 8.83 -1.48
C ARG A 59 10.87 8.86 -2.99
N LEU A 60 10.15 9.73 -3.71
CA LEU A 60 10.26 9.90 -5.16
C LEU A 60 11.45 10.79 -5.57
N SER A 61 12.09 11.48 -4.62
CA SER A 61 13.26 12.31 -4.89
C SER A 61 14.41 11.51 -5.49
N SER A 62 15.27 12.18 -6.25
CA SER A 62 16.46 11.57 -6.86
C SER A 62 17.36 10.92 -5.80
N GLY A 63 17.74 9.66 -6.03
CA GLY A 63 18.63 8.91 -5.16
C GLY A 63 18.60 7.40 -5.46
N PRO A 64 19.34 6.59 -4.69
CA PRO A 64 19.44 5.15 -4.94
C PRO A 64 18.08 4.43 -4.97
N HIS A 65 17.15 4.85 -4.10
CA HIS A 65 15.79 4.32 -4.07
C HIS A 65 15.03 4.53 -5.39
N SER A 66 14.84 5.78 -5.81
CA SER A 66 14.11 6.10 -7.04
C SER A 66 14.83 5.56 -8.29
N GLN A 67 16.16 5.45 -8.25
CA GLN A 67 16.94 4.82 -9.32
C GLN A 67 16.63 3.32 -9.46
N VAL A 68 16.56 2.57 -8.35
CA VAL A 68 16.17 1.15 -8.40
C VAL A 68 14.75 1.02 -8.93
N VAL A 69 13.82 1.82 -8.41
CA VAL A 69 12.40 1.81 -8.82
C VAL A 69 12.26 1.97 -10.34
N ARG A 70 12.83 3.04 -10.91
CA ARG A 70 12.74 3.35 -12.36
C ARG A 70 13.49 2.39 -13.27
N THR A 71 14.42 1.61 -12.73
CA THR A 71 15.24 0.69 -13.52
C THR A 71 14.67 -0.72 -13.50
N VAL A 72 14.16 -1.18 -12.35
CA VAL A 72 13.78 -2.57 -12.12
C VAL A 72 12.30 -2.86 -12.41
N PHE A 73 11.42 -1.91 -12.10
CA PHE A 73 9.97 -2.11 -12.06
C PHE A 73 9.24 -1.37 -13.19
N ASN A 74 8.03 -1.83 -13.52
CA ASN A 74 7.12 -1.21 -14.50
C ASN A 74 5.67 -1.12 -13.98
N SER A 75 5.47 -1.34 -12.69
CA SER A 75 4.21 -1.13 -11.99
C SER A 75 4.49 -0.58 -10.59
N VAL A 76 3.60 0.25 -10.08
CA VAL A 76 3.70 0.84 -8.74
C VAL A 76 2.37 0.83 -8.01
N THR A 77 2.46 0.70 -6.70
CA THR A 77 1.32 0.81 -5.78
C THR A 77 1.65 1.85 -4.71
N ALA A 78 0.73 2.76 -4.41
CA ALA A 78 0.90 3.68 -3.28
C ALA A 78 0.83 2.90 -1.96
N GLU A 79 1.87 3.01 -1.12
CA GLU A 79 1.88 2.34 0.18
C GLU A 79 0.83 2.94 1.12
N TYR A 80 0.59 4.26 1.05
CA TYR A 80 -0.38 4.94 1.90
C TYR A 80 -1.32 5.90 1.17
N GLU A 81 -0.81 6.63 0.18
CA GLU A 81 -1.41 7.83 -0.38
C GLU A 81 -2.81 7.59 -0.96
N MET A 82 -3.04 6.40 -1.54
CA MET A 82 -4.33 6.02 -2.13
C MET A 82 -5.28 5.32 -1.15
N LYS A 83 -4.93 5.18 0.12
CA LYS A 83 -5.85 4.67 1.15
C LYS A 83 -6.83 5.77 1.55
N MET A 84 -8.09 5.42 1.84
CA MET A 84 -9.18 6.38 2.09
C MET A 84 -8.86 7.45 3.14
N ARG A 85 -8.13 7.11 4.21
CA ARG A 85 -7.68 8.06 5.24
C ARG A 85 -6.70 9.11 4.73
N HIS A 86 -5.91 8.80 3.70
CA HIS A 86 -4.91 9.70 3.13
C HIS A 86 -5.46 10.53 1.97
N MET A 87 -6.53 10.05 1.34
CA MET A 87 -7.22 10.74 0.26
C MET A 87 -8.11 11.89 0.74
N THR A 88 -8.39 12.00 2.05
CA THR A 88 -9.21 13.07 2.63
C THR A 88 -8.60 13.66 3.90
N ASP A 89 -8.82 14.95 4.13
CA ASP A 89 -8.52 15.61 5.39
C ASP A 89 -9.60 15.27 6.46
N PRO A 90 -9.39 15.64 7.74
CA PRO A 90 -10.40 15.38 8.79
C PRO A 90 -11.75 16.08 8.60
N SER A 91 -11.86 17.04 7.66
CA SER A 91 -13.11 17.71 7.29
C SER A 91 -13.79 17.07 6.07
N GLY A 92 -13.20 16.03 5.49
CA GLY A 92 -13.72 15.33 4.32
C GLY A 92 -13.33 15.95 2.98
N ASN A 93 -12.45 16.97 2.96
CA ASN A 93 -11.95 17.51 1.70
C ASN A 93 -10.85 16.61 1.14
N TYR A 94 -10.82 16.43 -0.17
CA TYR A 94 -9.80 15.60 -0.79
C TYR A 94 -8.39 16.21 -0.71
N VAL A 95 -7.41 15.33 -0.50
CA VAL A 95 -5.98 15.63 -0.52
C VAL A 95 -5.37 14.88 -1.69
N TRP A 96 -5.25 15.55 -2.84
CA TRP A 96 -4.82 14.91 -4.09
C TRP A 96 -3.31 14.89 -4.28
N ASP A 97 -2.61 15.96 -3.85
CA ASP A 97 -1.20 16.19 -4.18
C ASP A 97 -0.26 14.98 -3.97
N PRO A 98 -0.33 14.22 -2.85
CA PRO A 98 0.56 13.07 -2.66
C PRO A 98 0.33 11.94 -3.67
N THR A 99 -0.94 11.69 -4.02
CA THR A 99 -1.31 10.65 -4.98
C THR A 99 -1.02 11.11 -6.41
N ASP A 100 -1.34 12.37 -6.74
CA ASP A 100 -0.99 12.96 -8.03
C ASP A 100 0.52 12.88 -8.28
N ALA A 101 1.36 13.19 -7.29
CA ALA A 101 2.82 13.07 -7.41
C ALA A 101 3.30 11.64 -7.72
N LEU A 102 2.63 10.62 -7.17
CA LEU A 102 2.95 9.22 -7.44
C LEU A 102 2.50 8.81 -8.85
N VAL A 103 1.31 9.24 -9.26
CA VAL A 103 0.78 9.00 -10.60
C VAL A 103 1.65 9.68 -11.66
N ASP A 104 2.05 10.94 -11.44
CA ASP A 104 2.94 11.67 -12.35
C ASP A 104 4.31 11.00 -12.46
N PHE A 105 4.87 10.50 -11.35
CA PHE A 105 6.09 9.71 -11.36
C PHE A 105 5.93 8.42 -12.19
N ALA A 106 4.82 7.69 -12.01
CA ALA A 106 4.56 6.48 -12.78
C ALA A 106 4.50 6.77 -14.29
N LYS A 107 3.84 7.87 -14.68
CA LYS A 107 3.75 8.31 -16.09
C LYS A 107 5.11 8.72 -16.66
N GLU A 108 5.92 9.46 -15.89
CA GLU A 108 7.26 9.88 -16.32
C GLU A 108 8.15 8.67 -16.67
N TYR A 109 7.97 7.56 -15.94
CA TYR A 109 8.80 6.36 -16.08
C TYR A 109 8.09 5.17 -16.73
N ASP A 110 6.98 5.39 -17.44
CA ASP A 110 6.22 4.38 -18.18
C ASP A 110 5.83 3.17 -17.31
N MET A 111 5.30 3.46 -16.12
CA MET A 111 4.83 2.48 -15.15
C MET A 111 3.32 2.47 -15.05
N GLN A 112 2.76 1.29 -14.87
CA GLN A 112 1.35 1.12 -14.51
C GLN A 112 1.13 1.50 -13.04
N VAL A 113 -0.05 2.02 -12.72
CA VAL A 113 -0.47 2.26 -11.33
C VAL A 113 -1.54 1.26 -10.95
N HIS A 114 -1.31 0.54 -9.85
CA HIS A 114 -2.33 -0.24 -9.15
C HIS A 114 -2.82 0.55 -7.93
N GLY A 115 -4.11 0.87 -7.91
CA GLY A 115 -4.74 1.66 -6.87
C GLY A 115 -5.03 0.84 -5.62
N HIS A 116 -4.38 1.18 -4.52
CA HIS A 116 -4.53 0.52 -3.22
C HIS A 116 -4.84 1.55 -2.13
N THR A 117 -6.06 1.62 -1.60
CA THR A 117 -7.28 0.83 -1.89
C THR A 117 -8.49 1.71 -1.62
N LEU A 118 -9.61 1.45 -2.31
CA LEU A 118 -10.80 2.29 -2.19
C LEU A 118 -11.45 2.17 -0.80
N VAL A 119 -11.59 0.95 -0.26
CA VAL A 119 -12.23 0.71 1.04
C VAL A 119 -11.41 -0.28 1.87
N TRP A 120 -11.00 0.17 3.07
CA TRP A 120 -10.30 -0.69 4.03
C TRP A 120 -10.59 -0.26 5.46
N HIS A 121 -10.97 -1.22 6.31
CA HIS A 121 -11.35 -0.97 7.69
C HIS A 121 -10.24 -0.35 8.56
N GLN A 122 -8.96 -0.53 8.22
CA GLN A 122 -7.84 0.06 8.98
C GLN A 122 -7.46 1.47 8.52
N SER A 123 -8.01 1.92 7.39
CA SER A 123 -7.71 3.24 6.82
C SER A 123 -8.99 4.03 6.54
N THR A 124 -10.00 3.87 7.39
CA THR A 124 -11.17 4.74 7.38
C THR A 124 -10.82 6.13 7.93
N PRO A 125 -11.19 7.23 7.26
CA PRO A 125 -11.00 8.57 7.78
C PRO A 125 -11.94 8.85 8.97
N SER A 126 -11.50 9.70 9.89
CA SER A 126 -12.23 9.99 11.13
C SER A 126 -13.61 10.62 10.91
N TRP A 127 -13.78 11.41 9.84
CA TRP A 127 -15.07 12.02 9.52
C TRP A 127 -16.11 10.97 9.12
N LEU A 128 -15.68 9.85 8.54
CA LEU A 128 -16.54 8.74 8.15
C LEU A 128 -16.79 7.77 9.32
N GLU A 129 -15.77 7.49 10.15
CA GLU A 129 -15.95 6.72 11.39
C GLU A 129 -16.95 7.38 12.35
N ASN A 130 -16.96 8.72 12.41
CA ASN A 130 -17.86 9.50 13.27
C ASN A 130 -19.03 10.13 12.49
N PHE A 131 -19.39 9.56 11.35
CA PHE A 131 -20.43 10.11 10.50
C PHE A 131 -21.77 10.19 11.25
N SER A 132 -22.34 11.39 11.34
CA SER A 132 -23.53 11.67 12.15
C SER A 132 -24.86 11.52 11.40
N GLY A 133 -24.80 11.38 10.07
CA GLY A 133 -25.99 11.20 9.23
C GLY A 133 -26.63 9.83 9.37
N THR A 134 -27.62 9.57 8.53
CA THR A 134 -28.28 8.28 8.37
C THR A 134 -27.38 7.25 7.68
N ASP A 135 -27.78 5.98 7.70
CA ASP A 135 -27.09 4.90 6.99
C ASP A 135 -27.10 5.13 5.47
N ALA A 136 -28.17 5.70 4.92
CA ALA A 136 -28.27 6.08 3.50
C ALA A 136 -27.29 7.20 3.14
N GLU A 137 -27.22 8.26 3.94
CA GLU A 137 -26.26 9.36 3.73
C GLU A 137 -24.81 8.89 3.89
N PHE A 138 -24.55 7.92 4.78
CA PHE A 138 -23.24 7.29 4.91
C PHE A 138 -22.86 6.54 3.64
N GLU A 139 -23.78 5.74 3.10
CA GLU A 139 -23.57 5.00 1.86
C GLU A 139 -23.34 5.94 0.67
N ASP A 140 -24.12 7.02 0.57
CA ASP A 140 -23.93 8.05 -0.45
C ASP A 140 -22.53 8.68 -0.35
N ALA A 141 -22.04 8.97 0.86
CA ALA A 141 -20.69 9.49 1.05
C ALA A 141 -19.59 8.50 0.60
N VAL A 142 -19.77 7.19 0.84
CA VAL A 142 -18.84 6.15 0.36
C VAL A 142 -18.89 6.02 -1.15
N LYS A 143 -20.08 6.03 -1.74
CA LYS A 143 -20.28 5.99 -3.19
C LYS A 143 -19.65 7.20 -3.88
N ASP A 144 -19.86 8.40 -3.33
CA ASP A 144 -19.28 9.64 -3.85
C ASP A 144 -17.76 9.60 -3.76
N TYR A 145 -17.19 9.09 -2.66
CA TYR A 145 -15.76 8.87 -2.54
C TYR A 145 -15.22 7.97 -3.67
N ILE A 146 -15.81 6.79 -3.85
CA ILE A 146 -15.39 5.84 -4.89
C ILE A 146 -15.49 6.49 -6.27
N THR A 147 -16.62 7.15 -6.56
CA THR A 147 -16.87 7.78 -7.86
C THR A 147 -15.85 8.86 -8.17
N ASN A 148 -15.52 9.71 -7.18
CA ASN A 148 -14.56 10.79 -7.37
C ASN A 148 -13.12 10.29 -7.50
N VAL A 149 -12.70 9.32 -6.68
CA VAL A 149 -11.32 8.79 -6.72
C VAL A 149 -11.08 7.98 -7.99
N VAL A 150 -11.97 7.03 -8.30
CA VAL A 150 -11.86 6.22 -9.53
C VAL A 150 -11.99 7.12 -10.76
N GLY A 151 -12.98 8.02 -10.78
CA GLY A 151 -13.20 8.92 -11.90
C GLY A 151 -12.04 9.91 -12.15
N ARG A 152 -11.33 10.35 -11.10
CA ARG A 152 -10.15 11.22 -11.25
C ARG A 152 -9.00 10.50 -11.94
N TYR A 153 -8.76 9.23 -11.60
CA TYR A 153 -7.58 8.49 -12.04
C TYR A 153 -7.84 7.46 -13.16
N LYS A 154 -9.03 7.48 -13.77
CA LYS A 154 -9.46 6.53 -14.81
C LYS A 154 -8.48 6.36 -15.98
N ASP A 155 -7.75 7.43 -16.33
CA ASP A 155 -6.83 7.42 -17.47
C ASP A 155 -5.39 7.01 -17.07
N ASP A 156 -5.14 6.84 -15.77
CA ASP A 156 -3.80 6.65 -15.19
C ASP A 156 -3.66 5.38 -14.32
N VAL A 157 -4.76 4.87 -13.76
CA VAL A 157 -4.78 3.68 -12.89
C VAL A 157 -5.41 2.51 -13.64
N VAL A 158 -4.66 1.42 -13.79
CA VAL A 158 -5.07 0.26 -14.60
C VAL A 158 -5.91 -0.75 -13.80
N SER A 159 -5.82 -0.70 -12.47
CA SER A 159 -6.54 -1.62 -11.59
C SER A 159 -6.73 -1.04 -10.19
N TRP A 160 -7.78 -1.44 -9.49
CA TRP A 160 -8.06 -1.05 -8.11
C TRP A 160 -8.32 -2.26 -7.22
N ASP A 161 -7.70 -2.25 -6.04
CA ASP A 161 -8.24 -2.95 -4.89
C ASP A 161 -9.50 -2.22 -4.40
N VAL A 162 -10.67 -2.74 -4.77
CA VAL A 162 -11.96 -2.11 -4.43
C VAL A 162 -12.23 -2.22 -2.93
N ILE A 163 -11.96 -3.40 -2.38
CA ILE A 163 -12.05 -3.64 -0.94
C ILE A 163 -10.86 -4.49 -0.50
N ASN A 164 -10.27 -4.10 0.62
CA ASN A 164 -9.16 -4.81 1.25
C ASN A 164 -9.62 -5.48 2.55
N GLU A 165 -9.30 -6.76 2.71
CA GLU A 165 -9.38 -7.52 3.97
C GLU A 165 -10.78 -7.54 4.62
N ALA A 166 -11.80 -7.92 3.86
CA ALA A 166 -13.19 -7.87 4.31
C ALA A 166 -13.58 -8.98 5.31
N PHE A 167 -12.77 -10.03 5.44
CA PHE A 167 -13.06 -11.21 6.27
C PHE A 167 -12.12 -11.32 7.48
N GLU A 168 -12.68 -11.76 8.61
CA GLU A 168 -11.95 -12.07 9.84
C GLU A 168 -11.09 -13.32 9.69
N ASP A 169 -9.92 -13.31 10.34
CA ASP A 169 -9.04 -14.47 10.41
C ASP A 169 -9.67 -15.59 11.25
N GLY A 170 -9.39 -16.84 10.90
CA GLY A 170 -9.84 -18.07 11.54
C GLY A 170 -11.31 -18.42 11.34
N SER A 171 -12.18 -17.42 11.16
CA SER A 171 -13.63 -17.62 11.02
C SER A 171 -14.16 -17.40 9.61
N GLY A 172 -13.52 -16.55 8.81
CA GLY A 172 -14.06 -16.10 7.52
C GLY A 172 -15.34 -15.27 7.65
N ALA A 173 -15.73 -14.85 8.86
CA ALA A 173 -16.87 -13.95 9.04
C ALA A 173 -16.57 -12.58 8.42
N LEU A 174 -17.59 -11.89 7.87
CA LEU A 174 -17.43 -10.49 7.48
C LEU A 174 -17.00 -9.66 8.69
N ARG A 175 -15.92 -8.88 8.53
CA ARG A 175 -15.41 -8.03 9.61
C ARG A 175 -16.48 -7.05 10.07
N ASN A 176 -16.47 -6.76 11.37
CA ASN A 176 -17.35 -5.75 11.94
C ASN A 176 -16.78 -4.33 11.69
N SER A 177 -16.69 -3.93 10.42
CA SER A 177 -16.25 -2.60 10.00
C SER A 177 -17.40 -1.58 10.09
N VAL A 178 -17.10 -0.28 10.10
CA VAL A 178 -18.14 0.76 10.01
C VAL A 178 -18.96 0.61 8.72
N PHE A 179 -18.31 0.24 7.61
CA PHE A 179 -18.99 -0.05 6.34
C PHE A 179 -20.00 -1.19 6.48
N HIS A 180 -19.61 -2.32 7.07
CA HIS A 180 -20.53 -3.44 7.28
C HIS A 180 -21.68 -3.06 8.23
N ARG A 181 -21.41 -2.36 9.34
CA ARG A 181 -22.46 -1.94 10.28
C ARG A 181 -23.48 -0.99 9.67
N ARG A 182 -23.01 -0.03 8.86
CA ARG A 182 -23.82 1.08 8.33
C ARG A 182 -24.48 0.73 7.01
N MET A 183 -23.81 -0.01 6.15
CA MET A 183 -24.32 -0.38 4.82
C MET A 183 -24.98 -1.76 4.85
N GLY A 184 -24.67 -2.63 5.82
CA GLY A 184 -25.19 -3.99 5.89
C GLY A 184 -24.38 -4.99 5.06
N PRO A 185 -24.79 -6.28 5.04
CA PRO A 185 -23.94 -7.38 4.55
C PRO A 185 -23.65 -7.33 3.04
N ASP A 186 -24.51 -6.69 2.24
CA ASP A 186 -24.32 -6.58 0.78
C ASP A 186 -23.47 -5.37 0.36
N TYR A 187 -22.75 -4.74 1.31
CA TYR A 187 -21.96 -3.55 1.00
C TYR A 187 -20.87 -3.83 -0.05
N ILE A 188 -20.20 -4.99 0.01
CA ILE A 188 -19.12 -5.35 -0.92
C ILE A 188 -19.59 -5.30 -2.37
N ALA A 189 -20.73 -5.93 -2.69
CA ALA A 189 -21.28 -5.94 -4.04
C ALA A 189 -21.52 -4.52 -4.58
N ARG A 190 -22.02 -3.63 -3.72
CA ARG A 190 -22.27 -2.23 -4.07
C ARG A 190 -20.97 -1.44 -4.29
N LEU A 191 -19.92 -1.68 -3.51
CA LEU A 191 -18.61 -1.05 -3.75
C LEU A 191 -18.07 -1.36 -5.16
N PHE A 192 -18.16 -2.62 -5.58
CA PHE A 192 -17.76 -3.04 -6.92
C PHE A 192 -18.62 -2.42 -8.01
N GLN A 193 -19.94 -2.32 -7.80
CA GLN A 193 -20.83 -1.61 -8.72
C GLN A 193 -20.48 -0.12 -8.82
N TYR A 194 -20.19 0.54 -7.70
CA TYR A 194 -19.79 1.95 -7.67
C TYR A 194 -18.48 2.17 -8.44
N ALA A 195 -17.48 1.31 -8.23
CA ALA A 195 -16.21 1.39 -8.94
C ALA A 195 -16.39 1.17 -10.44
N ARG A 196 -17.12 0.13 -10.86
CA ARG A 196 -17.39 -0.13 -12.29
C ARG A 196 -18.19 0.99 -12.97
N ASN A 197 -19.13 1.60 -12.26
CA ASN A 197 -19.90 2.72 -12.79
C ASN A 197 -19.05 3.98 -12.98
N ALA A 198 -18.03 4.16 -12.14
CA ALA A 198 -17.11 5.29 -12.23
C ALA A 198 -16.09 5.12 -13.37
N ASP A 199 -15.64 3.89 -13.60
CA ASP A 199 -14.78 3.52 -14.72
C ASP A 199 -15.13 2.11 -15.24
N PRO A 200 -15.75 2.02 -16.43
CA PRO A 200 -16.12 0.75 -17.05
C PRO A 200 -14.93 -0.13 -17.45
N ASP A 201 -13.73 0.42 -17.64
CA ASP A 201 -12.59 -0.27 -18.26
C ASP A 201 -11.51 -0.67 -17.24
N VAL A 202 -11.51 -0.09 -16.04
CA VAL A 202 -10.53 -0.43 -14.98
C VAL A 202 -10.74 -1.84 -14.42
N LEU A 203 -9.65 -2.53 -14.07
CA LEU A 203 -9.73 -3.86 -13.45
C LEU A 203 -10.03 -3.75 -11.95
N LEU A 204 -11.00 -4.53 -11.46
CA LEU A 204 -11.50 -4.47 -10.08
C LEU A 204 -11.13 -5.73 -9.30
N PHE A 205 -10.37 -5.54 -8.22
CA PHE A 205 -9.83 -6.62 -7.39
C PHE A 205 -10.44 -6.64 -5.98
N TYR A 206 -10.63 -7.84 -5.47
CA TYR A 206 -10.70 -8.11 -4.03
C TYR A 206 -9.28 -8.44 -3.54
N ASN A 207 -8.75 -7.77 -2.51
CA ASN A 207 -7.40 -8.02 -2.00
C ASN A 207 -7.40 -8.44 -0.53
N ASP A 208 -6.57 -9.42 -0.18
CA ASP A 208 -6.48 -9.90 1.20
C ASP A 208 -5.18 -10.66 1.50
N TYR A 209 -4.80 -10.66 2.77
CA TYR A 209 -3.83 -11.60 3.33
C TYR A 209 -4.54 -12.82 3.89
N GLY A 210 -3.79 -13.87 4.23
CA GLY A 210 -4.37 -15.00 4.97
C GLY A 210 -5.03 -16.03 4.10
N THR A 211 -5.64 -15.64 2.97
CA THR A 211 -6.46 -16.50 2.11
C THR A 211 -5.72 -17.71 1.55
N ILE A 212 -4.39 -17.73 1.56
CA ILE A 212 -3.64 -18.92 1.18
C ILE A 212 -3.62 -19.95 2.33
N TRP A 213 -3.30 -19.56 3.56
CA TRP A 213 -3.11 -20.50 4.69
C TRP A 213 -4.33 -20.65 5.60
N ASP A 214 -5.24 -19.69 5.60
CA ASP A 214 -6.46 -19.69 6.40
C ASP A 214 -7.63 -20.22 5.55
N ALA A 215 -8.03 -21.46 5.81
CA ALA A 215 -9.09 -22.11 5.06
C ALA A 215 -10.44 -21.43 5.21
N ALA A 216 -10.82 -21.01 6.42
CA ALA A 216 -12.12 -20.39 6.66
C ALA A 216 -12.23 -19.05 5.94
N LYS A 217 -11.16 -18.26 5.98
CA LYS A 217 -11.07 -16.98 5.28
C LYS A 217 -11.08 -17.16 3.76
N ARG A 218 -10.35 -18.15 3.25
CA ARG A 218 -10.34 -18.49 1.81
C ARG A 218 -11.72 -18.93 1.32
N ASP A 219 -12.40 -19.79 2.07
CA ASP A 219 -13.71 -20.31 1.69
C ASP A 219 -14.74 -19.18 1.67
N ALA A 220 -14.67 -18.24 2.61
CA ALA A 220 -15.51 -17.03 2.62
C ALA A 220 -15.22 -16.11 1.41
N MET A 221 -13.95 -15.89 1.08
CA MET A 221 -13.56 -15.15 -0.13
C MET A 221 -14.14 -15.80 -1.39
N PHE A 222 -13.98 -17.11 -1.56
CA PHE A 222 -14.53 -17.80 -2.74
C PHE A 222 -16.05 -17.81 -2.76
N ALA A 223 -16.72 -17.98 -1.62
CA ALA A 223 -18.18 -17.90 -1.54
C ALA A 223 -18.70 -16.51 -1.94
N MET A 224 -18.00 -15.45 -1.53
CA MET A 224 -18.31 -14.09 -1.96
C MET A 224 -18.10 -13.93 -3.47
N ILE A 225 -16.95 -14.36 -4.01
CA ILE A 225 -16.67 -14.28 -5.45
C ILE A 225 -17.76 -15.00 -6.26
N ASP A 226 -18.11 -16.22 -5.88
CA ASP A 226 -19.10 -17.05 -6.57
C ASP A 226 -20.49 -16.39 -6.53
N ASP A 227 -20.86 -15.76 -5.41
CA ASP A 227 -22.10 -14.98 -5.30
C ASP A 227 -22.08 -13.73 -6.20
N LEU A 228 -21.00 -12.96 -6.20
CA LEU A 228 -20.84 -11.77 -7.05
C LEU A 228 -20.99 -12.14 -8.54
N GLN A 229 -20.28 -13.19 -8.99
CA GLN A 229 -20.37 -13.68 -10.36
C GLN A 229 -21.78 -14.18 -10.71
N THR A 230 -22.43 -14.91 -9.81
CA THR A 230 -23.80 -15.40 -10.01
C THR A 230 -24.80 -14.26 -10.17
N ARG A 231 -24.62 -13.16 -9.43
CA ARG A 231 -25.47 -11.96 -9.50
C ARG A 231 -25.06 -10.99 -10.61
N GLY A 232 -24.01 -11.27 -11.38
CA GLY A 232 -23.49 -10.38 -12.41
C GLY A 232 -22.87 -9.09 -11.85
N ILE A 233 -22.38 -9.12 -10.61
CA ILE A 233 -21.64 -8.02 -10.00
C ILE A 233 -20.21 -8.05 -10.53
N PRO A 234 -19.65 -6.91 -11.00
CA PRO A 234 -18.33 -6.88 -11.61
C PRO A 234 -17.23 -7.23 -10.61
N ILE A 235 -16.35 -8.15 -10.98
CA ILE A 235 -15.09 -8.48 -10.30
C ILE A 235 -14.17 -9.10 -11.34
N ASP A 236 -12.94 -8.60 -11.45
CA ASP A 236 -12.01 -9.04 -12.49
C ASP A 236 -10.85 -9.85 -11.94
N GLY A 237 -10.54 -9.71 -10.65
CA GLY A 237 -9.43 -10.42 -10.06
C GLY A 237 -9.41 -10.52 -8.54
N VAL A 238 -8.42 -11.29 -8.07
CA VAL A 238 -8.09 -11.44 -6.65
C VAL A 238 -6.63 -11.03 -6.44
N GLY A 239 -6.42 -10.09 -5.54
CA GLY A 239 -5.10 -9.71 -5.03
C GLY A 239 -4.71 -10.64 -3.89
N LEU A 240 -3.57 -11.32 -4.03
CA LEU A 240 -2.97 -12.12 -2.96
C LEU A 240 -1.79 -11.35 -2.37
N GLN A 241 -1.97 -10.71 -1.21
CA GLN A 241 -0.91 -9.89 -0.59
C GLN A 241 0.42 -10.64 -0.37
N MET A 242 0.36 -11.97 -0.27
CA MET A 242 1.54 -12.85 -0.19
C MET A 242 2.51 -12.49 0.95
N HIS A 243 1.97 -12.00 2.07
CA HIS A 243 2.71 -11.86 3.33
C HIS A 243 3.01 -13.24 3.93
N ILE A 244 4.03 -13.90 3.39
CA ILE A 244 4.42 -15.26 3.71
C ILE A 244 5.74 -15.29 4.49
N THR A 245 6.05 -16.43 5.08
CA THR A 245 7.34 -16.70 5.73
C THR A 245 8.17 -17.63 4.88
N TYR A 246 9.44 -17.84 5.24
CA TYR A 246 10.36 -18.69 4.48
C TYR A 246 9.82 -20.11 4.17
N ASN A 247 9.05 -20.72 5.08
CA ASN A 247 8.55 -22.10 4.92
C ASN A 247 7.01 -22.21 4.82
N THR A 248 6.27 -21.11 4.96
CA THR A 248 4.80 -21.15 5.08
C THR A 248 4.17 -20.00 4.33
N PRO A 249 3.14 -20.24 3.51
CA PRO A 249 2.51 -21.53 3.19
C PRO A 249 3.37 -22.40 2.26
N SER A 250 3.01 -23.68 2.10
CA SER A 250 3.69 -24.55 1.13
C SER A 250 3.40 -24.12 -0.30
N LEU A 251 4.34 -24.37 -1.21
CA LEU A 251 4.17 -24.10 -2.65
C LEU A 251 2.90 -24.75 -3.21
N ASN A 252 2.62 -26.00 -2.83
CA ASN A 252 1.42 -26.70 -3.28
C ASN A 252 0.13 -25.98 -2.86
N ASN A 253 0.13 -25.37 -1.67
CA ASN A 253 -1.03 -24.62 -1.20
C ASN A 253 -1.18 -23.29 -1.95
N ILE A 254 -0.07 -22.60 -2.24
CA ILE A 254 -0.09 -21.39 -3.09
C ILE A 254 -0.67 -21.74 -4.47
N VAL A 255 -0.14 -22.76 -5.13
CA VAL A 255 -0.59 -23.20 -6.46
C VAL A 255 -2.06 -23.60 -6.45
N ALA A 256 -2.52 -24.35 -5.45
CA ALA A 256 -3.91 -24.76 -5.37
C ALA A 256 -4.88 -23.57 -5.25
N VAL A 257 -4.51 -22.52 -4.50
CA VAL A 257 -5.33 -21.31 -4.38
C VAL A 257 -5.32 -20.51 -5.68
N MET A 258 -4.16 -20.39 -6.34
CA MET A 258 -4.05 -19.74 -7.65
C MET A 258 -4.90 -20.47 -8.71
N ASP A 259 -4.81 -21.81 -8.79
CA ASP A 259 -5.61 -22.61 -9.71
C ASP A 259 -7.12 -22.42 -9.46
N ALA A 260 -7.55 -22.32 -8.20
CA ALA A 260 -8.94 -22.07 -7.84
C ALA A 260 -9.43 -20.67 -8.26
N ILE A 261 -8.56 -19.66 -8.29
CA ILE A 261 -8.87 -18.33 -8.83
C ILE A 261 -8.98 -18.39 -10.36
N VAL A 262 -8.01 -19.05 -11.03
CA VAL A 262 -8.03 -19.21 -12.49
C VAL A 262 -9.27 -19.98 -12.97
N GLN A 263 -9.70 -21.01 -12.23
CA GLN A 263 -10.93 -21.75 -12.53
C GLN A 263 -12.19 -20.87 -12.51
N ARG A 264 -12.17 -19.76 -11.78
CA ARG A 264 -13.24 -18.73 -11.77
C ARG A 264 -13.08 -17.68 -12.87
N SER A 265 -12.13 -17.88 -13.78
CA SER A 265 -11.78 -16.93 -14.85
C SER A 265 -11.42 -15.53 -14.34
N LEU A 266 -10.79 -15.47 -13.16
CA LEU A 266 -10.33 -14.22 -12.56
C LEU A 266 -8.82 -14.05 -12.74
N LEU A 267 -8.40 -12.79 -12.81
CA LEU A 267 -6.99 -12.39 -12.76
C LEU A 267 -6.43 -12.60 -11.34
N ILE A 268 -5.12 -12.79 -11.27
CA ILE A 268 -4.37 -12.84 -10.02
C ILE A 268 -3.41 -11.67 -10.03
N HIS A 269 -3.41 -10.89 -8.95
CA HIS A 269 -2.42 -9.87 -8.66
C HIS A 269 -1.60 -10.28 -7.43
#